data_AF-A0A097F1Y2-F1
#
_entry.id   AF-A0A097F1Y2-F1
#
_cell.length_a   1.000
_cell.length_b   1.000
_cell.length_c   1.000
_cell.angle_alpha   90.00
_cell.angle_beta   90.00
_cell.angle_gamma   90.00
#
_symmetry.space_group_name_H-M   'P 1'
#
loop_
_entity.id
_entity.type
_entity.pdbx_description
1 polymer ?
#
loop_
_entity_poly.entity_id
_entity_poly.type
_entity_poly.pdbx_seq_one_letter_code
_entity_poly.pdbx_strand_id
1 'polypeptide(L)'
;CLALLIEGKVELGVIACPNLPVDPSQPDGPRGVVFGAIKGQGAFQRPISETNGPLSKISMNSITKESIAQASFCESVESGHSSQGDSANIAKELNITKEPVRMDSQAKYCSISRG
;
A
#
# COMPACT_ATOMS: atom_id res chain seq x y z
N CYS A 1 6.00 -11.82 4.10
CA CYS A 1 4.52 -11.75 4.09
C CYS A 1 3.98 -13.03 4.69
N LEU A 2 2.98 -12.95 5.56
CA LEU A 2 2.32 -14.07 6.22
C LEU A 2 0.80 -13.86 6.17
N ALA A 3 0.04 -14.93 5.96
CA ALA A 3 -1.41 -14.88 6.00
C ALA A 3 -1.97 -16.14 6.66
N LEU A 4 -3.12 -16.00 7.33
CA LEU A 4 -3.91 -17.11 7.84
C LEU A 4 -5.17 -17.23 6.98
N LEU A 5 -5.40 -18.45 6.48
CA LEU A 5 -6.61 -18.80 5.76
C LEU A 5 -7.45 -19.76 6.60
N ILE A 6 -8.77 -19.55 6.60
CA ILE A 6 -9.76 -20.48 7.16
C ILE A 6 -10.73 -20.81 6.03
N GLU A 7 -10.86 -22.10 5.70
CA GLU A 7 -11.75 -22.58 4.61
C GLU A 7 -11.50 -21.86 3.27
N GLY A 8 -10.22 -21.61 2.94
CA GLY A 8 -9.83 -20.94 1.70
C GLY A 8 -10.05 -19.42 1.69
N LYS A 9 -10.52 -18.81 2.79
CA LYS A 9 -10.71 -17.35 2.92
C LYS A 9 -9.58 -16.75 3.76
N VAL A 10 -9.03 -15.61 3.32
CA VAL A 10 -8.04 -14.86 4.10
C VAL A 10 -8.71 -14.21 5.30
N GLU A 11 -8.27 -14.57 6.51
CA GLU A 11 -8.82 -14.07 7.78
C GLU A 11 -7.87 -13.12 8.50
N LEU A 12 -6.55 -13.29 8.31
CA LEU A 12 -5.51 -12.41 8.85
C LEU A 12 -4.36 -12.27 7.85
N GLY A 13 -3.79 -11.07 7.78
CA GLY A 13 -2.60 -10.77 6.98
C GLY A 13 -1.57 -9.94 7.77
N VAL A 14 -0.29 -10.29 7.62
CA VAL A 14 0.85 -9.55 8.18
C VAL A 14 1.92 -9.36 7.11
N ILE A 15 2.35 -8.11 6.92
CA ILE A 15 3.42 -7.75 5.98
C ILE A 15 4.42 -6.87 6.72
N ALA A 16 5.67 -7.31 6.80
CA ALA A 16 6.78 -6.48 7.23
C ALA A 16 7.48 -5.90 5.99
N CYS A 17 7.67 -4.58 5.99
CA CYS A 17 8.36 -3.84 4.94
C CYS A 17 9.59 -3.13 5.55
N PRO A 18 10.75 -3.80 5.68
CA PRO A 18 11.92 -3.26 6.37
C PRO A 18 12.46 -1.96 5.77
N ASN A 19 12.24 -1.74 4.48
CA ASN A 19 12.76 -0.57 3.75
C ASN A 19 11.71 0.51 3.44
N LEU A 20 10.45 0.33 3.89
CA LEU A 20 9.40 1.31 3.66
C LEU A 20 9.49 2.43 4.73
N PRO A 21 9.38 3.72 4.35
CA PRO A 21 9.36 4.82 5.30
C PRO A 21 8.23 4.67 6.34
N VAL A 22 8.53 4.98 7.60
CA VAL A 22 7.55 4.99 8.69
C VAL A 22 6.48 6.04 8.46
N ASP A 23 6.84 7.20 7.90
CA ASP A 23 5.92 8.26 7.50
C ASP A 23 6.06 8.51 5.99
N PRO A 24 4.99 8.41 5.16
CA PRO A 24 5.09 8.60 3.72
C PRO A 24 5.41 10.05 3.34
N SER A 25 5.09 11.01 4.23
CA SER A 25 5.44 12.41 4.04
C SER A 25 6.92 12.70 4.29
N GLN A 26 7.65 11.75 4.88
CA GLN A 26 9.08 11.83 5.17
C GLN A 26 9.82 10.63 4.53
N PRO A 27 10.00 10.62 3.19
CA PRO A 27 10.57 9.48 2.47
C PRO A 27 12.02 9.13 2.87
N ASP A 28 12.76 10.12 3.38
CA ASP A 28 14.14 9.98 3.88
C ASP A 28 14.20 9.77 5.41
N GLY A 29 13.04 9.68 6.07
CA GLY A 29 12.93 9.46 7.51
C GLY A 29 13.19 8.01 7.94
N PRO A 30 12.88 7.67 9.21
CA PRO A 30 13.00 6.31 9.72
C PRO A 30 12.28 5.28 8.84
N ARG A 31 12.86 4.08 8.71
CA ARG A 31 12.34 3.00 7.87
C ARG A 31 12.00 1.76 8.68
N GLY A 32 11.15 0.94 8.09
CA GLY A 32 10.75 -0.35 8.63
C GLY A 32 9.39 -0.27 9.29
N VAL A 33 8.40 -0.87 8.64
CA VAL A 33 7.01 -0.87 9.11
C VAL A 33 6.45 -2.28 9.07
N VAL A 34 5.68 -2.66 10.09
CA VAL A 34 4.87 -3.89 10.10
C VAL A 34 3.42 -3.50 9.97
N PHE A 35 2.74 -4.12 9.02
CA PHE A 35 1.31 -3.99 8.75
C PHE A 35 0.61 -5.26 9.20
N GLY A 36 -0.56 -5.10 9.80
CA GLY A 36 -1.41 -6.19 10.25
C GLY A 36 -2.89 -5.89 10.04
N ALA A 37 -3.65 -6.87 9.59
CA ALA A 37 -5.10 -6.76 9.46
C ALA A 37 -5.78 -8.07 9.84
N ILE A 38 -6.94 -7.95 10.48
CA ILE A 38 -7.86 -9.05 10.73
C ILE A 38 -9.18 -8.69 10.06
N LYS A 39 -9.77 -9.65 9.34
CA LYS A 39 -11.05 -9.46 8.66
C LYS A 39 -12.11 -8.95 9.63
N GLY A 40 -12.77 -7.85 9.24
CA GLY A 40 -13.79 -7.18 10.06
C GLY A 40 -13.27 -6.31 11.21
N GLN A 41 -11.96 -6.32 11.51
CA GLN A 41 -11.37 -5.54 12.61
C GLN A 41 -10.53 -4.36 12.14
N GLY A 42 -10.31 -4.24 10.82
CA GLY A 42 -9.54 -3.16 10.21
C GLY A 42 -8.06 -3.53 9.97
N ALA A 43 -7.32 -2.52 9.51
CA ALA A 43 -5.90 -2.62 9.22
C ALA A 43 -5.11 -1.60 10.04
N PHE A 44 -3.90 -1.99 10.42
CA PHE A 44 -3.03 -1.23 11.30
C PHE A 44 -1.58 -1.33 10.87
N GLN A 45 -0.78 -0.37 11.30
CA GLN A 45 0.67 -0.37 11.14
C GLN A 45 1.39 0.05 12.42
N ARG A 46 2.68 -0.26 12.49
CA ARG A 46 3.63 0.32 13.47
C ARG A 46 5.07 0.21 12.96
N PRO A 47 6.01 1.02 13.48
CA PRO A 47 7.43 0.82 13.21
C PRO A 47 7.90 -0.59 13.59
N ILE A 48 8.78 -1.18 12.79
CA ILE A 48 9.32 -2.53 13.06
C ILE A 48 10.19 -2.56 14.32
N SER A 49 10.77 -1.42 14.70
CA SER A 49 11.53 -1.22 15.94
C SER A 49 10.66 -1.25 17.20
N GLU A 50 9.34 -1.13 17.08
CA GLU A 50 8.40 -1.04 18.20
C GLU A 50 7.55 -2.31 18.35
N THR A 51 8.20 -3.44 18.64
CA THR A 51 7.55 -4.77 18.72
C THR A 51 6.39 -4.89 19.73
N ASN A 52 6.31 -3.99 20.72
CA ASN A 52 5.19 -3.90 21.67
C ASN A 52 4.55 -2.51 21.70
N GLY A 53 4.85 -1.67 20.71
CA GLY A 53 4.27 -0.34 20.57
C GLY A 53 2.81 -0.36 20.11
N PRO A 54 2.10 0.77 20.27
CA PRO A 54 0.72 0.91 19.85
C PRO A 54 0.58 0.72 18.33
N LEU A 55 -0.59 0.23 17.92
CA LEU A 55 -0.95 0.06 16.52
C LEU A 55 -1.68 1.32 16.03
N SER A 56 -1.17 1.94 14.97
CA SER A 56 -1.83 3.04 14.28
C SER A 56 -2.81 2.48 13.25
N LYS A 57 -4.09 2.85 13.35
CA LYS A 57 -5.09 2.48 12.35
C LYS A 57 -4.77 3.17 11.03
N ILE A 58 -4.94 2.44 9.93
CA ILE A 58 -4.70 2.95 8.58
C ILE A 58 -5.95 2.77 7.72
N SER A 59 -6.07 3.63 6.72
CA SER A 59 -7.12 3.58 5.71
C SER A 59 -6.59 4.17 4.41
N MET A 60 -7.07 3.61 3.30
CA MET A 60 -6.82 4.17 1.98
C MET A 60 -7.60 5.48 1.79
N ASN A 61 -7.06 6.40 0.98
CA ASN A 61 -7.72 7.65 0.64
C ASN A 61 -9.00 7.41 -0.16
N SER A 62 -10.08 8.12 0.16
CA SER A 62 -11.31 8.03 -0.63
C SER A 62 -11.07 8.53 -2.07
N ILE A 63 -11.36 7.67 -3.05
CA ILE A 63 -11.36 8.04 -4.47
C ILE A 63 -12.82 8.15 -4.92
N THR A 64 -13.20 9.34 -5.37
CA THR A 64 -14.51 9.62 -5.94
C THR A 64 -14.37 9.97 -7.41
N LYS A 65 -15.50 10.13 -8.12
CA LYS A 65 -15.49 10.56 -9.51
C LYS A 65 -14.85 11.95 -9.68
N GLU A 66 -15.01 12.81 -8.68
CA GLU A 66 -14.48 14.17 -8.65
C GLU A 66 -12.99 14.20 -8.31
N SER A 67 -12.51 13.26 -7.49
CA SER A 67 -11.11 13.21 -7.06
C SER A 67 -10.21 12.29 -7.89
N ILE A 68 -10.77 11.46 -8.79
CA ILE A 68 -10.01 10.48 -9.57
C ILE A 68 -8.83 11.10 -10.32
N ALA A 69 -8.98 12.30 -10.88
CA ALA A 69 -7.92 13.01 -11.59
C ALA A 69 -6.70 13.34 -10.70
N GLN A 70 -6.88 13.36 -9.38
CA GLN A 70 -5.84 13.58 -8.37
C GLN A 70 -5.31 12.28 -7.75
N ALA A 71 -5.79 11.12 -8.18
CA ALA A 71 -5.24 9.83 -7.77
C ALA A 71 -3.83 9.62 -8.35
N SER A 72 -3.16 8.57 -7.89
CA SER A 72 -1.91 8.08 -8.47
C SER A 72 -1.99 6.56 -8.57
N PHE A 73 -1.40 6.01 -9.62
CA PHE A 73 -1.22 4.57 -9.74
C PHE A 73 -0.10 4.11 -8.82
N CYS A 74 -0.19 2.88 -8.31
CA CYS A 74 0.91 2.19 -7.65
C CYS A 74 1.22 0.91 -8.42
N GLU A 75 2.41 0.84 -9.02
CA GLU A 75 2.79 -0.22 -9.94
C GLU A 75 4.20 -0.76 -9.66
N SER A 76 4.56 -1.88 -10.28
CA SER A 76 5.89 -2.47 -10.14
C SER A 76 6.95 -1.59 -10.80
N VAL A 77 8.19 -1.63 -10.30
CA VAL A 77 9.31 -0.93 -10.96
C VAL A 77 9.61 -1.63 -12.28
N GLU A 78 9.72 -2.97 -12.23
CA GLU A 78 9.99 -3.80 -13.39
C GLU A 78 8.80 -3.87 -14.34
N SER A 79 9.00 -3.40 -15.58
CA SER A 79 7.98 -3.38 -16.63
C SER A 79 7.56 -4.78 -17.08
N GLY A 80 8.37 -5.81 -16.82
CA GLY A 80 8.03 -7.21 -17.09
C GLY A 80 7.00 -7.81 -16.12
N HIS A 81 6.68 -7.13 -15.00
CA HIS A 81 5.76 -7.65 -13.99
C HIS A 81 4.32 -7.14 -14.12
N SER A 82 4.06 -6.19 -15.04
CA SER A 82 2.73 -5.63 -15.31
C SER A 82 2.74 -4.87 -16.62
N SER A 83 1.59 -4.78 -17.30
CA SER A 83 1.45 -3.94 -18.50
C SER A 83 1.40 -2.45 -18.12
N GLN A 84 2.56 -1.84 -17.91
CA GLN A 84 2.67 -0.40 -17.58
C GLN A 84 2.13 0.50 -18.70
N GLY A 85 2.17 0.04 -19.96
CA GLY A 85 1.57 0.75 -21.10
C GLY A 85 0.04 0.84 -20.99
N ASP A 86 -0.63 -0.26 -20.62
CA ASP A 86 -2.07 -0.25 -20.41
C ASP A 86 -2.46 0.59 -19.20
N SER A 87 -1.71 0.52 -18.09
CA SER A 87 -1.89 1.38 -16.93
C SER A 87 -1.80 2.87 -17.30
N ALA A 88 -0.83 3.25 -18.14
CA ALA A 88 -0.67 4.63 -18.60
C ALA A 88 -1.84 5.08 -19.49
N ASN A 89 -2.36 4.19 -20.36
CA ASN A 89 -3.53 4.49 -21.18
C ASN A 89 -4.78 4.68 -20.31
N ILE A 90 -5.00 3.82 -19.31
CA ILE A 90 -6.10 3.95 -18.35
C ILE A 90 -5.98 5.25 -17.57
N ALA A 91 -4.78 5.59 -17.08
CA ALA A 91 -4.53 6.85 -16.37
C ALA A 91 -4.91 8.07 -17.23
N LYS A 92 -4.56 8.04 -18.51
CA LYS A 92 -4.91 9.09 -19.47
C LYS A 92 -6.43 9.19 -19.68
N GLU A 93 -7.14 8.07 -19.85
CA GLU A 93 -8.60 8.07 -19.99
C GLU A 93 -9.31 8.61 -18.74
N LEU A 94 -8.75 8.37 -17.55
CA LEU A 94 -9.27 8.86 -16.27
C LEU A 94 -8.82 10.29 -15.91
N ASN A 95 -8.04 10.95 -16.77
CA ASN A 95 -7.41 12.26 -16.53
C ASN A 95 -6.55 12.30 -15.25
N ILE A 96 -5.93 11.17 -14.89
CA ILE A 96 -4.96 11.09 -13.80
C ILE A 96 -3.65 11.73 -14.29
N THR A 97 -3.23 12.81 -13.61
CA THR A 97 -2.03 13.58 -13.99
C THR A 97 -0.83 13.33 -13.08
N LYS A 98 -1.02 12.67 -11.94
CA LYS A 98 0.09 12.33 -11.04
C LYS A 98 0.87 11.15 -11.60
N GLU A 99 2.19 11.23 -11.47
CA GLU A 99 3.09 10.14 -11.77
C GLU A 99 2.77 8.90 -10.92
N PRO A 100 2.96 7.68 -11.47
CA PRO A 100 2.77 6.45 -10.71
C PRO A 100 3.86 6.32 -9.65
N VAL A 101 3.46 5.87 -8.45
CA VAL A 101 4.40 5.44 -7.41
C VAL A 101 4.87 4.02 -7.75
N ARG A 102 6.13 3.90 -8.17
CA ARG A 102 6.71 2.60 -8.53
C ARG A 102 7.42 1.95 -7.35
N MET A 103 7.02 0.75 -7.00
CA MET A 103 7.68 -0.06 -5.98
C MET A 103 7.43 -1.56 -6.18
N ASP A 104 8.39 -2.38 -5.76
CA ASP A 104 8.28 -3.83 -5.85
C ASP A 104 7.67 -4.45 -4.59
N SER A 105 7.40 -5.76 -4.68
CA SER A 105 6.83 -6.59 -3.61
C SER A 105 5.38 -6.25 -3.24
N GLN A 106 4.89 -6.89 -2.17
CA GLN A 106 3.60 -6.59 -1.56
C GLN A 106 3.60 -5.26 -0.78
N ALA A 107 4.74 -4.55 -0.70
CA ALA A 107 4.80 -3.19 -0.17
C ALA A 107 3.83 -2.23 -0.88
N LYS A 108 3.44 -2.52 -2.13
CA LYS A 108 2.36 -1.82 -2.84
C LYS A 108 1.04 -1.83 -2.06
N TYR A 109 0.61 -3.01 -1.57
CA TYR A 109 -0.61 -3.11 -0.76
C TYR A 109 -0.49 -2.31 0.54
N CYS A 110 0.68 -2.37 1.18
CA CYS A 110 0.96 -1.59 2.38
C CYS A 110 0.89 -0.09 2.12
N SER A 111 1.49 0.39 1.02
CA SER A 111 1.46 1.80 0.62
C SER A 111 0.04 2.26 0.34
N ILE A 112 -0.75 1.50 -0.42
CA ILE A 112 -2.15 1.86 -0.72
C ILE A 112 -3.01 1.86 0.55
N SER A 113 -2.78 0.91 1.47
CA SER A 113 -3.60 0.76 2.68
C SER A 113 -3.51 1.92 3.67
N ARG A 114 -2.50 2.78 3.52
CA ARG A 114 -2.19 3.91 4.40
C ARG A 114 -2.38 5.28 3.76
N GLY A 115 -3.08 5.34 2.62
CA GLY A 115 -3.35 6.56 1.85
C GLY A 115 -2.18 7.00 0.98
#